data_AF-A0A956KZQ6-F1
#
_entry.id   AF-A0A956KZQ6-F1
#
_cell.length_a   1.000
_cell.length_b   1.000
_cell.length_c   1.000
_cell.angle_alpha   90.00
_cell.angle_beta   90.00
_cell.angle_gamma   90.00
#
_symmetry.space_group_name_H-M   'P 1'
#
loop_
_entity.id
_entity.type
_entity.pdbx_description
1 polymer ?
#
loop_
_entity_poly.entity_id
_entity_poly.type
_entity_poly.pdbx_seq_one_letter_code
_entity_poly.pdbx_strand_id
1 'polypeptide(L)'
;ERVITLRAGGLHQIVPGQIAVVRPRRQWRHAGHPYLSGAIVSARIDAAALGLVPLALHPFDEWDPGHEYWGEPDDDGVVLIEEWAKPIIARGPRPLFEMEQVLPGHDPEDWDSDPILEASDLHRAGEAVDAVEILAGMLEADLRCLDAHAHLGNMAFGGGPVWALPHYEVGVRIGELSLGDGFDGVLAWGLVDNRPFLRCLHGMAVCLWRLQRWEAAEGVLERMLWLNPTDNQGIRLLLAEVQAREAWTDDGEP
;
A
#
# COMPACT_ATOMS: atom_id res chain seq x y z
N GLU A 1 -13.66 7.19 -21.07
CA GLU A 1 -13.87 8.35 -20.17
C GLU A 1 -13.36 9.63 -20.82
N ARG A 2 -13.63 10.81 -20.25
CA ARG A 2 -13.16 12.10 -20.79
C ARG A 2 -12.18 12.75 -19.81
N VAL A 3 -10.91 12.83 -20.19
CA VAL A 3 -9.87 13.53 -19.41
C VAL A 3 -10.14 15.04 -19.41
N ILE A 4 -10.05 15.67 -18.24
CA ILE A 4 -10.23 17.12 -18.05
C ILE A 4 -9.07 17.64 -17.19
N THR A 5 -8.44 18.75 -17.60
CA THR A 5 -7.47 19.42 -16.73
C THR A 5 -8.19 20.33 -15.73
N LEU A 6 -8.02 20.02 -14.44
CA LEU A 6 -8.56 20.82 -13.34
C LEU A 6 -7.54 21.87 -12.87
N ARG A 7 -8.00 23.12 -12.73
CA ARG A 7 -7.28 24.20 -12.04
C ARG A 7 -8.00 24.57 -10.75
N ALA A 8 -7.50 24.08 -9.62
CA ALA A 8 -8.04 24.34 -8.30
C ALA A 8 -6.92 24.56 -7.28
N GLY A 9 -7.19 25.37 -6.25
CA GLY A 9 -6.35 25.39 -5.05
C GLY A 9 -6.53 24.09 -4.25
N GLY A 10 -5.51 23.70 -3.49
CA GLY A 10 -5.56 22.49 -2.65
C GLY A 10 -5.33 21.18 -3.40
N LEU A 11 -4.92 21.20 -4.68
CA LEU A 11 -4.59 19.98 -5.43
C LEU A 11 -3.49 19.15 -4.76
N HIS A 12 -2.56 19.78 -4.05
CA HIS A 12 -1.51 19.11 -3.27
C HIS A 12 -2.05 18.24 -2.11
N GLN A 13 -3.34 18.33 -1.78
CA GLN A 13 -4.00 17.49 -0.77
C GLN A 13 -4.70 16.27 -1.39
N ILE A 14 -4.71 16.17 -2.72
CA ILE A 14 -5.36 15.09 -3.46
C ILE A 14 -4.31 14.18 -4.05
N VAL A 15 -4.52 12.88 -3.93
CA VAL A 15 -3.63 11.86 -4.47
C VAL A 15 -4.33 11.09 -5.61
N PRO A 16 -3.58 10.53 -6.58
CA PRO A 16 -4.16 9.67 -7.61
C PRO A 16 -5.03 8.55 -6.99
N GLY A 17 -6.18 8.26 -7.60
CA GLY A 17 -7.16 7.29 -7.09
C GLY A 17 -8.21 7.85 -6.13
N GLN A 18 -8.12 9.11 -5.71
CA GLN A 18 -9.22 9.78 -5.00
C GLN A 18 -10.31 10.32 -5.93
N ILE A 19 -11.56 10.28 -5.48
CA ILE A 19 -12.70 10.90 -6.15
C ILE A 19 -12.96 12.26 -5.52
N ALA A 20 -12.66 13.33 -6.25
CA ALA A 20 -12.88 14.71 -5.83
C ALA A 20 -14.22 15.27 -6.33
N VAL A 21 -14.97 15.92 -5.45
CA VAL A 21 -16.14 16.74 -5.81
C VAL A 21 -15.68 18.18 -6.00
N VAL A 22 -15.88 18.72 -7.20
CA VAL A 22 -15.46 20.07 -7.55
C VAL A 22 -16.68 20.97 -7.75
N ARG A 23 -16.68 22.14 -7.08
CA ARG A 23 -17.62 23.22 -7.40
C ARG A 23 -17.06 24.00 -8.58
N PRO A 24 -17.67 23.89 -9.79
CA PRO A 24 -17.14 24.54 -10.97
C PRO A 24 -17.29 26.05 -10.88
N ARG A 25 -16.27 26.79 -11.37
CA ARG A 25 -16.29 28.24 -11.55
C ARG A 25 -16.26 28.63 -13.02
N ARG A 26 -15.37 28.00 -13.80
CA ARG A 26 -15.26 28.24 -15.25
C ARG A 26 -14.93 26.94 -15.96
N GLN A 27 -15.56 26.71 -17.10
CA GLN A 27 -15.21 25.63 -18.03
C GLN A 27 -14.78 26.26 -19.36
N TRP A 28 -13.76 25.71 -19.99
CA TRP A 28 -13.34 26.14 -21.33
C TRP A 28 -12.64 25.00 -22.08
N ARG A 29 -12.33 25.23 -23.35
CA ARG A 29 -11.48 24.34 -24.15
C ARG A 29 -10.24 25.10 -24.61
N HIS A 30 -9.09 24.44 -24.61
CA HIS A 30 -7.86 24.96 -25.22
C HIS A 30 -7.28 23.86 -26.12
N ALA A 31 -7.04 24.16 -27.40
CA ALA A 31 -6.65 23.17 -28.42
C ALA A 31 -7.57 21.92 -28.44
N GLY A 32 -8.87 22.10 -28.19
CA GLY A 32 -9.85 21.00 -28.13
C GLY A 32 -9.93 20.29 -26.77
N HIS A 33 -8.89 20.35 -25.94
CA HIS A 33 -8.84 19.74 -24.60
C HIS A 33 -9.71 20.51 -23.59
N PRO A 34 -10.59 19.84 -22.81
CA PRO A 34 -11.39 20.50 -21.80
C PRO A 34 -10.62 20.87 -20.54
N TYR A 35 -10.92 22.05 -20.02
CA TYR A 35 -10.42 22.55 -18.75
C TYR A 35 -11.58 22.94 -17.84
N LEU A 36 -11.37 22.73 -16.54
CA LEU A 36 -12.26 23.18 -15.48
C LEU A 36 -11.45 23.97 -14.47
N SER A 37 -11.94 25.13 -14.04
CA SER A 37 -11.48 25.77 -12.81
C SER A 37 -12.59 25.78 -11.78
N GLY A 38 -12.22 25.68 -10.52
CA GLY A 38 -13.17 25.56 -9.41
C GLY A 38 -12.49 25.40 -8.07
N ALA A 39 -13.27 25.05 -7.07
CA ALA A 39 -12.78 24.69 -5.75
C ALA A 39 -13.12 23.22 -5.47
N ILE A 40 -12.16 22.48 -4.93
CA ILE A 40 -12.40 21.14 -4.40
C ILE A 40 -13.25 21.30 -3.14
N VAL A 41 -14.41 20.66 -3.13
CA VAL A 41 -15.38 20.72 -2.01
C VAL A 41 -15.13 19.58 -1.04
N SER A 42 -14.83 18.41 -1.59
CA SER A 42 -14.48 17.21 -0.83
C SER A 42 -13.69 16.25 -1.71
N ALA A 43 -13.00 15.32 -1.06
CA ALA A 43 -12.40 14.17 -1.70
C ALA A 43 -12.65 12.95 -0.82
N ARG A 44 -12.74 11.78 -1.45
CA ARG A 44 -12.91 10.49 -0.78
C ARG A 44 -12.15 9.40 -1.52
N ILE A 45 -11.84 8.34 -0.81
CA ILE A 45 -11.32 7.09 -1.37
C ILE A 45 -12.50 6.13 -1.50
N ASP A 46 -12.74 5.64 -2.71
CA ASP A 46 -13.85 4.74 -3.03
C ASP A 46 -13.44 3.94 -4.27
N ALA A 47 -12.61 2.92 -4.04
CA ALA A 47 -11.99 2.13 -5.10
C ALA A 47 -13.04 1.38 -5.95
N ALA A 48 -14.15 0.96 -5.35
CA ALA A 48 -15.25 0.32 -6.06
C ALA A 48 -15.91 1.27 -7.08
N ALA A 49 -16.00 2.57 -6.78
CA ALA A 49 -16.53 3.56 -7.71
C ALA A 49 -15.57 3.95 -8.85
N LEU A 50 -14.29 3.55 -8.79
CA LEU A 50 -13.32 3.78 -9.87
C LEU A 50 -13.53 2.85 -11.08
N GLY A 51 -14.30 1.77 -10.92
CA GLY A 51 -14.57 0.82 -12.01
C GLY A 51 -13.33 0.08 -12.51
N LEU A 52 -12.31 -0.07 -11.66
CA LEU A 52 -11.09 -0.82 -11.97
C LEU A 52 -11.40 -2.32 -12.05
N VAL A 53 -10.71 -3.02 -12.95
CA VAL A 53 -10.66 -4.49 -12.91
C VAL A 53 -9.76 -4.88 -11.73
N PRO A 54 -10.22 -5.69 -10.76
CA PRO A 54 -9.37 -6.14 -9.67
C PRO A 54 -8.09 -6.83 -10.18
N LEU A 55 -7.01 -6.78 -9.40
CA LEU A 55 -5.78 -7.51 -9.72
C LEU A 55 -6.10 -9.01 -9.72
N ALA A 56 -5.49 -9.77 -10.64
CA ALA A 56 -5.59 -11.22 -10.55
C ALA A 56 -4.92 -11.72 -9.27
N LEU A 57 -5.51 -12.76 -8.65
CA LEU A 57 -4.89 -13.53 -7.58
C LEU A 57 -4.52 -14.90 -8.12
N HIS A 58 -3.22 -15.14 -8.27
CA HIS A 58 -2.70 -16.39 -8.78
C HIS A 58 -2.48 -17.37 -7.62
N PRO A 59 -3.16 -18.53 -7.60
CA PRO A 59 -2.87 -19.54 -6.60
C PRO A 59 -1.43 -20.06 -6.82
N PHE A 60 -0.63 -20.07 -5.76
CA PHE A 60 0.75 -20.55 -5.80
C PHE A 60 0.84 -21.98 -5.26
N ASP A 61 0.51 -22.17 -3.98
CA ASP A 61 0.49 -23.47 -3.29
C ASP A 61 -0.37 -23.38 -2.01
N GLU A 62 -0.28 -24.38 -1.14
CA GLU A 62 -0.78 -24.31 0.23
C GLU A 62 0.33 -23.84 1.18
N TRP A 63 0.01 -22.86 2.03
CA TRP A 63 0.86 -22.46 3.16
C TRP A 63 0.47 -23.28 4.39
N ASP A 64 1.45 -23.91 5.05
CA ASP A 64 1.27 -24.70 6.27
C ASP A 64 2.07 -24.09 7.43
N PRO A 65 1.43 -23.65 8.54
CA PRO A 65 2.16 -23.14 9.70
C PRO A 65 3.13 -24.16 10.31
N GLY A 66 2.94 -25.47 10.10
CA GLY A 66 3.84 -26.50 10.60
C GLY A 66 5.23 -26.52 9.94
N HIS A 67 5.38 -25.87 8.79
CA HIS A 67 6.66 -25.74 8.08
C HIS A 67 7.39 -24.42 8.38
N GLU A 68 6.76 -23.52 9.11
CA GLU A 68 7.32 -22.21 9.43
C GLU A 68 8.19 -22.25 10.68
N TYR A 69 9.14 -21.30 10.74
CA TYR A 69 9.97 -21.09 11.92
C TYR A 69 9.26 -20.16 12.90
N TRP A 70 8.95 -20.67 14.11
CA TRP A 70 8.24 -19.94 15.16
C TRP A 70 9.10 -19.56 16.37
N GLY A 71 10.42 -19.71 16.25
CA GLY A 71 11.38 -19.46 17.32
C GLY A 71 12.26 -20.67 17.62
N GLU A 72 13.31 -20.43 18.39
CA GLU A 72 14.22 -21.49 18.83
C GLU A 72 13.53 -22.37 19.88
N PRO A 73 13.70 -23.69 19.81
CA PRO A 73 13.29 -24.56 20.90
C PRO A 73 14.12 -24.29 22.15
N ASP A 74 13.50 -24.43 23.32
CA ASP A 74 14.21 -24.46 24.60
C ASP A 74 15.04 -25.74 24.78
N ASP A 75 15.70 -25.88 25.93
CA ASP A 75 16.53 -27.04 26.27
C ASP A 75 15.75 -28.37 26.22
N ASP A 76 14.42 -28.34 26.36
CA ASP A 76 13.52 -29.48 26.32
C ASP A 76 12.94 -29.74 24.90
N GLY A 77 13.31 -28.92 23.91
CA GLY A 77 12.84 -29.04 22.53
C GLY A 77 11.50 -28.36 22.26
N VAL A 78 10.99 -27.53 23.19
CA VAL A 78 9.69 -26.87 23.09
C VAL A 78 9.86 -25.45 22.56
N VAL A 79 9.15 -25.11 21.48
CA VAL A 79 9.13 -23.74 20.94
C VAL A 79 8.08 -22.92 21.70
N LEU A 80 8.50 -21.78 22.26
CA LEU A 80 7.59 -20.83 22.90
C LEU A 80 6.82 -20.03 21.84
N ILE A 81 5.58 -20.42 21.57
CA ILE A 81 4.72 -19.70 20.64
C ILE A 81 4.16 -18.43 21.28
N GLU A 82 4.50 -17.29 20.71
CA GLU A 82 3.95 -15.98 21.10
C GLU A 82 2.43 -15.89 20.88
N GLU A 83 1.73 -15.10 21.70
CA GLU A 83 0.25 -15.01 21.66
C GLU A 83 -0.31 -14.60 20.30
N TRP A 84 0.40 -13.74 19.57
CA TRP A 84 -0.03 -13.28 18.23
C TRP A 84 -0.04 -14.42 17.20
N ALA A 85 0.86 -15.40 17.34
CA ALA A 85 1.04 -16.49 16.39
C ALA A 85 0.06 -17.64 16.62
N LYS A 86 -0.38 -17.85 17.87
CA LYS A 86 -1.32 -18.93 18.24
C LYS A 86 -2.58 -19.00 17.38
N PRO A 87 -3.36 -17.92 17.15
CA PRO A 87 -4.55 -18.01 16.31
C PRO A 87 -4.23 -18.33 14.84
N ILE A 88 -3.10 -17.85 14.33
CA ILE A 88 -2.65 -18.13 12.96
C ILE A 88 -2.25 -19.60 12.80
N ILE A 89 -1.51 -20.15 13.76
CA ILE A 89 -1.15 -21.57 13.78
C ILE A 89 -2.39 -22.45 13.95
N ALA A 90 -3.31 -22.07 14.84
CA ALA A 90 -4.55 -22.80 15.08
C ALA A 90 -5.47 -22.83 13.85
N ARG A 91 -5.40 -21.82 12.97
CA ARG A 91 -6.11 -21.82 11.69
C ARG A 91 -5.65 -22.93 10.74
N GLY A 92 -4.40 -23.37 10.86
CA GLY A 92 -3.83 -24.44 10.06
C GLY A 92 -3.55 -24.05 8.59
N PRO A 93 -3.38 -25.06 7.72
CA PRO A 93 -3.04 -24.82 6.33
C PRO A 93 -4.10 -24.01 5.57
N ARG A 94 -3.63 -23.17 4.65
CA ARG A 94 -4.49 -22.30 3.82
C ARG A 94 -3.82 -21.91 2.51
N PRO A 95 -4.60 -21.55 1.48
CA PRO A 95 -4.06 -21.26 0.16
C PRO A 95 -3.15 -20.02 0.17
N LEU A 96 -2.01 -20.14 -0.51
CA LEU A 96 -1.02 -19.10 -0.77
C LEU A 96 -1.26 -18.51 -2.16
N PHE A 97 -1.24 -17.19 -2.25
CA PHE A 97 -1.46 -16.47 -3.50
C PHE A 97 -0.34 -15.48 -3.80
N GLU A 98 -0.15 -15.24 -5.10
CA GLU A 98 0.63 -14.11 -5.63
C GLU A 98 -0.32 -13.16 -6.38
N MET A 99 -0.25 -11.86 -6.07
CA MET A 99 -1.03 -10.85 -6.80
C MET A 99 -0.45 -10.60 -8.19
N GLU A 100 -1.28 -10.17 -9.15
CA GLU A 100 -0.84 -9.70 -10.46
C GLU A 100 0.19 -8.56 -10.33
N GLN A 101 1.31 -8.69 -11.03
CA GLN A 101 2.26 -7.60 -11.18
C GLN A 101 1.71 -6.54 -12.14
N VAL A 102 1.63 -5.28 -11.67
CA VAL A 102 1.26 -4.13 -12.50
C VAL A 102 2.40 -3.11 -12.46
N LEU A 103 3.17 -3.08 -13.55
CA LEU A 103 4.35 -2.23 -13.72
C LEU A 103 4.30 -1.43 -15.04
N PRO A 104 3.44 -0.39 -15.15
CA PRO A 104 3.38 0.44 -16.34
C PRO A 104 4.72 1.13 -16.63
N GLY A 105 5.10 1.19 -17.89
CA GLY A 105 6.36 1.82 -18.31
C GLY A 105 7.58 0.88 -18.30
N HIS A 106 7.44 -0.35 -17.80
CA HIS A 106 8.45 -1.40 -17.97
C HIS A 106 8.63 -1.74 -19.45
N ASP A 107 9.88 -1.74 -19.90
CA ASP A 107 10.25 -2.23 -21.22
C ASP A 107 10.55 -3.73 -21.17
N PRO A 108 9.71 -4.61 -21.76
CA PRO A 108 9.94 -6.05 -21.73
C PRO A 108 11.18 -6.50 -22.53
N GLU A 109 11.75 -5.64 -23.37
CA GLU A 109 13.00 -5.92 -24.09
C GLU A 109 14.25 -5.49 -23.29
N ASP A 110 14.07 -4.69 -22.24
CA ASP A 110 15.13 -4.25 -21.33
C ASP A 110 14.89 -4.82 -19.92
N TRP A 111 15.59 -5.91 -19.62
CA TRP A 111 15.55 -6.59 -18.33
C TRP A 111 15.97 -5.72 -17.13
N ASP A 112 16.67 -4.60 -17.35
CA ASP A 112 17.05 -3.64 -16.31
C ASP A 112 16.03 -2.48 -16.18
N SER A 113 15.04 -2.37 -17.08
CA SER A 113 14.02 -1.33 -17.02
C SER A 113 13.07 -1.59 -15.85
N ASP A 114 13.18 -0.80 -14.79
CA ASP A 114 12.20 -0.82 -13.70
C ASP A 114 11.90 0.63 -13.27
N PRO A 115 10.75 1.19 -13.70
CA PRO A 115 10.36 2.55 -13.35
C PRO A 115 10.25 2.80 -11.83
N ILE A 116 9.96 1.76 -11.03
CA ILE A 116 9.92 1.89 -9.56
C ILE A 116 11.33 2.03 -9.01
N LEU A 117 12.28 1.22 -9.49
CA LEU A 117 13.69 1.34 -9.08
C LEU A 117 14.27 2.67 -9.53
N GLU A 118 14.01 3.10 -10.76
CA GLU A 118 14.44 4.40 -11.28
C GLU A 118 13.92 5.55 -10.40
N ALA A 119 12.61 5.59 -10.12
CA ALA A 119 12.04 6.59 -9.23
C ALA A 119 12.61 6.53 -7.81
N SER A 120 12.87 5.33 -7.29
CA SER A 120 13.48 5.15 -5.98
C SER A 120 14.90 5.69 -5.92
N ASP A 121 15.70 5.49 -6.98
CA ASP A 121 17.08 5.95 -7.04
C ASP A 121 17.17 7.46 -7.22
N LEU A 122 16.31 8.05 -8.06
CA LEU A 122 16.15 9.51 -8.17
C LEU A 122 15.77 10.12 -6.81
N HIS A 123 14.84 9.52 -6.09
CA HIS A 123 14.47 10.01 -4.76
C HIS A 123 15.64 9.96 -3.78
N ARG A 124 16.42 8.87 -3.75
CA ARG A 124 17.63 8.76 -2.93
C ARG A 124 18.71 9.78 -3.33
N ALA A 125 18.79 10.13 -4.61
CA ALA A 125 19.68 11.18 -5.12
C ALA A 125 19.22 12.61 -4.77
N GLY A 126 18.01 12.77 -4.21
CA GLY A 126 17.40 14.07 -3.91
C GLY A 126 16.61 14.68 -5.07
N GLU A 127 16.45 13.93 -6.17
CA GLU A 127 15.71 14.32 -7.38
C GLU A 127 14.21 13.97 -7.21
N ALA A 128 13.60 14.53 -6.16
CA ALA A 128 12.23 14.17 -5.76
C ALA A 128 11.17 14.56 -6.79
N VAL A 129 11.40 15.60 -7.61
CA VAL A 129 10.45 16.02 -8.65
C VAL A 129 10.38 14.97 -9.75
N ASP A 130 11.52 14.55 -10.27
CA ASP A 130 11.59 13.56 -11.35
C ASP A 130 11.07 12.19 -10.88
N ALA A 131 11.41 11.79 -9.65
CA ALA A 131 10.87 10.59 -9.02
C ALA A 131 9.33 10.61 -8.93
N VAL A 132 8.74 11.75 -8.52
CA VAL A 132 7.28 11.91 -8.46
C VAL A 132 6.66 11.91 -9.86
N GLU A 133 7.31 12.50 -10.87
CA GLU A 133 6.82 12.49 -12.25
C GLU A 133 6.71 11.08 -12.82
N ILE A 134 7.71 10.22 -12.60
CA ILE A 134 7.67 8.81 -13.00
C ILE A 134 6.49 8.10 -12.34
N LEU A 135 6.40 8.15 -11.01
CA LEU A 135 5.36 7.44 -10.25
C LEU A 135 3.95 7.95 -10.57
N ALA A 136 3.79 9.26 -10.75
CA ALA A 136 2.51 9.85 -11.16
C ALA A 136 2.12 9.42 -12.58
N GLY A 137 3.09 9.32 -13.50
CA GLY A 137 2.89 8.79 -14.84
C GLY A 137 2.45 7.32 -14.84
N MET A 138 3.04 6.50 -13.98
CA MET A 138 2.61 5.10 -13.79
C MET A 138 1.15 5.01 -13.32
N LEU A 139 0.75 5.85 -12.37
CA LEU A 139 -0.63 5.90 -11.86
C LEU A 139 -1.63 6.51 -12.85
N GLU A 140 -1.19 7.40 -13.73
CA GLU A 140 -2.00 7.85 -14.87
C GLU A 140 -2.25 6.72 -15.88
N ALA A 141 -1.25 5.85 -16.09
CA ALA A 141 -1.34 4.71 -17.00
C ALA A 141 -2.19 3.56 -16.43
N ASP A 142 -1.93 3.14 -15.18
CA ASP A 142 -2.73 2.15 -14.46
C ASP A 142 -2.72 2.43 -12.95
N LEU A 143 -3.88 2.85 -12.42
CA LEU A 143 -4.08 3.10 -10.98
C LEU A 143 -3.86 1.85 -10.11
N ARG A 144 -3.87 0.65 -10.70
CA ARG A 144 -3.61 -0.63 -10.04
C ARG A 144 -2.13 -0.86 -9.73
N CYS A 145 -1.22 0.02 -10.17
CA CYS A 145 0.18 -0.01 -9.75
C CYS A 145 0.31 0.38 -8.26
N LEU A 146 0.14 -0.61 -7.39
CA LEU A 146 0.15 -0.41 -5.94
C LEU A 146 1.50 0.10 -5.43
N ASP A 147 2.60 -0.29 -6.10
CA ASP A 147 3.93 0.09 -5.66
C ASP A 147 4.17 1.60 -5.86
N ALA A 148 3.62 2.18 -6.92
CA ALA A 148 3.67 3.62 -7.12
C ALA A 148 2.92 4.39 -6.01
N HIS A 149 1.79 3.87 -5.53
CA HIS A 149 1.12 4.43 -4.34
C HIS A 149 1.98 4.32 -3.09
N ALA A 150 2.61 3.17 -2.84
CA ALA A 150 3.50 2.98 -1.71
C ALA A 150 4.69 3.95 -1.74
N HIS A 151 5.35 4.08 -2.90
CA HIS A 151 6.52 4.94 -3.06
C HIS A 151 6.18 6.43 -2.94
N LEU A 152 5.05 6.90 -3.51
CA LEU A 152 4.59 8.28 -3.29
C LEU A 152 4.26 8.54 -1.81
N GLY A 153 3.66 7.56 -1.13
CA GLY A 153 3.44 7.62 0.33
C GLY A 153 4.75 7.78 1.10
N ASN A 154 5.78 6.99 0.75
CA ASN A 154 7.10 7.08 1.38
C ASN A 154 7.73 8.47 1.20
N MET A 155 7.63 9.05 0.01
CA MET A 155 8.15 10.41 -0.26
C MET A 155 7.39 11.48 0.53
N ALA A 156 6.07 11.31 0.71
CA ALA A 156 5.24 12.21 1.52
C ALA A 156 5.43 12.01 3.03
N PHE A 157 5.99 10.87 3.46
CA PHE A 157 6.05 10.46 4.87
C PHE A 157 6.82 11.43 5.77
N GLY A 158 7.91 12.00 5.25
CA GLY A 158 8.72 13.01 5.94
C GLY A 158 7.98 14.32 6.18
N GLY A 159 6.98 14.65 5.35
CA GLY A 159 6.09 15.81 5.54
C GLY A 159 5.05 15.61 6.65
N GLY A 160 4.87 14.37 7.12
CA GLY A 160 3.95 14.00 8.19
C GLY A 160 2.87 12.99 7.74
N PRO A 161 2.26 12.26 8.68
CA PRO A 161 1.38 11.14 8.36
C PRO A 161 0.08 11.54 7.66
N VAL A 162 -0.38 12.79 7.83
CA VAL A 162 -1.58 13.31 7.13
C VAL A 162 -1.37 13.37 5.61
N TRP A 163 -0.14 13.57 5.16
CA TRP A 163 0.20 13.68 3.73
C TRP A 163 0.47 12.32 3.09
N ALA A 164 1.05 11.38 3.85
CA ALA A 164 1.37 10.06 3.35
C ALA A 164 0.20 9.08 3.39
N LEU A 165 -0.64 9.14 4.44
CA LEU A 165 -1.75 8.21 4.63
C LEU A 165 -2.65 8.05 3.39
N PRO A 166 -3.07 9.11 2.69
CA PRO A 166 -3.96 8.95 1.53
C PRO A 166 -3.35 8.10 0.41
N HIS A 167 -2.03 8.17 0.18
CA HIS A 167 -1.37 7.38 -0.85
C HIS A 167 -1.44 5.88 -0.51
N TYR A 168 -1.04 5.52 0.71
CA TYR A 168 -1.12 4.14 1.17
C TYR A 168 -2.56 3.62 1.20
N GLU A 169 -3.50 4.41 1.71
CA GLU A 169 -4.90 4.01 1.81
C GLU A 169 -5.51 3.76 0.43
N VAL A 170 -5.23 4.59 -0.58
CA VAL A 170 -5.67 4.32 -1.96
C VAL A 170 -5.12 2.98 -2.45
N GLY A 171 -3.80 2.74 -2.30
CA GLY A 171 -3.18 1.48 -2.71
C GLY A 171 -3.82 0.27 -2.02
N VAL A 172 -4.06 0.36 -0.71
CA VAL A 172 -4.76 -0.69 0.04
C VAL A 172 -6.17 -0.93 -0.51
N ARG A 173 -6.97 0.13 -0.69
CA ARG A 173 -8.36 -0.01 -1.17
C ARG A 173 -8.44 -0.58 -2.58
N ILE A 174 -7.49 -0.26 -3.45
CA ILE A 174 -7.42 -0.84 -4.81
C ILE A 174 -7.02 -2.31 -4.72
N GLY A 175 -5.99 -2.66 -3.93
CA GLY A 175 -5.58 -4.05 -3.75
C GLY A 175 -6.67 -4.95 -3.15
N GLU A 176 -7.43 -4.41 -2.19
CA GLU A 176 -8.56 -5.09 -1.53
C GLU A 176 -9.69 -5.51 -2.48
N LEU A 177 -9.84 -4.83 -3.63
CA LEU A 177 -10.82 -5.25 -4.66
C LEU A 177 -10.60 -6.69 -5.13
N SER A 178 -9.37 -7.20 -4.99
CA SER A 178 -8.95 -8.52 -5.47
C SER A 178 -9.24 -9.63 -4.46
N LEU A 179 -9.22 -9.30 -3.17
CA LEU A 179 -9.27 -10.28 -2.08
C LEU A 179 -10.70 -10.73 -1.77
N GLY A 180 -11.69 -9.86 -2.00
CA GLY A 180 -13.09 -10.10 -1.67
C GLY A 180 -13.36 -10.11 -0.16
N ASP A 181 -14.63 -10.26 0.20
CA ASP A 181 -15.07 -10.27 1.60
C ASP A 181 -14.60 -11.56 2.29
N GLY A 182 -13.88 -11.41 3.41
CA GLY A 182 -13.47 -12.55 4.23
C GLY A 182 -12.30 -13.37 3.65
N PHE A 183 -11.45 -12.74 2.82
CA PHE A 183 -10.20 -13.38 2.38
C PHE A 183 -9.41 -13.94 3.56
N ASP A 184 -9.08 -15.23 3.45
CA ASP A 184 -8.42 -16.01 4.50
C ASP A 184 -7.21 -16.79 3.93
N GLY A 185 -6.67 -16.30 2.81
CA GLY A 185 -5.42 -16.81 2.22
C GLY A 185 -4.18 -16.11 2.76
N VAL A 186 -3.01 -16.55 2.28
CA VAL A 186 -1.71 -15.95 2.57
C VAL A 186 -1.20 -15.19 1.34
N LEU A 187 -0.65 -14.01 1.59
CA LEU A 187 0.14 -13.20 0.67
C LEU A 187 1.54 -13.08 1.25
N ALA A 188 2.37 -14.09 1.04
CA ALA A 188 3.72 -14.13 1.61
C ALA A 188 4.62 -13.06 0.98
N TRP A 189 5.47 -12.42 1.78
CA TRP A 189 6.45 -11.44 1.32
C TRP A 189 7.49 -12.01 0.33
N GLY A 190 7.73 -13.33 0.42
CA GLY A 190 8.63 -14.07 -0.48
C GLY A 190 8.16 -14.09 -1.93
N LEU A 191 6.84 -13.98 -2.16
CA LEU A 191 6.23 -13.81 -3.48
C LEU A 191 6.25 -12.31 -3.82
N VAL A 192 7.12 -11.94 -4.75
CA VAL A 192 7.58 -10.55 -4.91
C VAL A 192 6.44 -9.60 -5.29
N ASP A 193 5.44 -10.10 -6.02
CA ASP A 193 4.31 -9.30 -6.50
C ASP A 193 3.27 -9.00 -5.41
N ASN A 194 3.40 -9.63 -4.23
CA ASN A 194 2.61 -9.27 -3.04
C ASN A 194 3.16 -8.02 -2.32
N ARG A 195 4.46 -7.71 -2.51
CA ARG A 195 5.15 -6.65 -1.76
C ARG A 195 4.52 -5.28 -1.94
N PRO A 196 4.08 -4.85 -3.15
CA PRO A 196 3.40 -3.57 -3.31
C PRO A 196 2.20 -3.39 -2.37
N PHE A 197 1.33 -4.40 -2.27
CA PHE A 197 0.17 -4.37 -1.38
C PHE A 197 0.57 -4.37 0.10
N LEU A 198 1.52 -5.22 0.48
CA LEU A 198 2.04 -5.29 1.84
C LEU A 198 2.75 -4.00 2.29
N ARG A 199 3.45 -3.31 1.38
CA ARG A 199 4.05 -1.98 1.64
C ARG A 199 2.98 -0.92 1.85
N CYS A 200 1.91 -0.92 1.05
CA CYS A 200 0.76 -0.02 1.28
C CYS A 200 0.13 -0.27 2.66
N LEU A 201 -0.10 -1.53 3.05
CA LEU A 201 -0.63 -1.85 4.38
C LEU A 201 0.29 -1.36 5.50
N HIS A 202 1.60 -1.61 5.37
CA HIS A 202 2.59 -1.17 6.34
C HIS A 202 2.59 0.35 6.51
N GLY A 203 2.72 1.10 5.41
CA GLY A 203 2.74 2.56 5.44
C GLY A 203 1.45 3.14 5.99
N MET A 204 0.30 2.53 5.68
CA MET A 204 -0.99 2.90 6.24
C MET A 204 -1.02 2.69 7.77
N ALA A 205 -0.60 1.50 8.25
CA ALA A 205 -0.57 1.18 9.68
C ALA A 205 0.31 2.15 10.46
N VAL A 206 1.53 2.40 9.98
CA VAL A 206 2.47 3.34 10.62
C VAL A 206 1.90 4.77 10.60
N CYS A 207 1.26 5.20 9.51
CA CYS A 207 0.62 6.52 9.48
C CYS A 207 -0.55 6.63 10.47
N LEU A 208 -1.38 5.59 10.59
CA LEU A 208 -2.47 5.53 11.57
C LEU A 208 -1.93 5.57 13.00
N TRP A 209 -0.85 4.84 13.28
CA TRP A 209 -0.17 4.82 14.56
C TRP A 209 0.41 6.20 14.91
N ARG A 210 1.13 6.86 13.99
CA ARG A 210 1.63 8.24 14.16
C ARG A 210 0.51 9.26 14.41
N LEU A 211 -0.69 8.99 13.89
CA LEU A 211 -1.90 9.79 14.12
C LEU A 211 -2.66 9.40 15.39
N GLN A 212 -2.13 8.48 16.20
CA GLN A 212 -2.74 7.94 17.41
C GLN A 212 -4.14 7.33 17.17
N ARG A 213 -4.36 6.78 15.96
CA ARG A 213 -5.57 6.03 15.60
C ARG A 213 -5.34 4.56 15.93
N TRP A 214 -5.15 4.28 17.22
CA TRP A 214 -4.66 3.01 17.77
C TRP A 214 -5.42 1.80 17.24
N GLU A 215 -6.74 1.81 17.36
CA GLU A 215 -7.59 0.67 16.99
C GLU A 215 -7.54 0.40 15.48
N ALA A 216 -7.39 1.45 14.67
CA ALA A 216 -7.25 1.32 13.22
C ALA A 216 -5.86 0.81 12.82
N ALA A 217 -4.80 1.26 13.50
CA ALA A 217 -3.45 0.77 13.27
C ALA A 217 -3.33 -0.71 13.65
N GLU A 218 -3.84 -1.09 14.83
CA GLU A 218 -3.88 -2.46 15.33
C GLU A 218 -4.56 -3.39 14.32
N GLY A 219 -5.77 -3.07 13.87
CA GLY A 219 -6.49 -3.92 12.93
C GLY A 219 -5.76 -4.11 11.58
N VAL A 220 -4.96 -3.14 11.15
CA VAL A 220 -4.15 -3.26 9.93
C VAL A 220 -2.93 -4.14 10.17
N LEU A 221 -2.25 -3.98 11.31
CA LEU A 221 -1.09 -4.80 11.69
C LEU A 221 -1.49 -6.26 11.93
N GLU A 222 -2.59 -6.51 12.64
CA GLU A 222 -3.16 -7.86 12.79
C GLU A 222 -3.45 -8.49 11.43
N ARG A 223 -4.11 -7.74 10.54
CA ARG A 223 -4.38 -8.20 9.18
C ARG A 223 -3.09 -8.52 8.41
N MET A 224 -2.04 -7.73 8.58
CA MET A 224 -0.74 -8.01 7.96
C MET A 224 -0.13 -9.32 8.47
N LEU A 225 -0.23 -9.64 9.77
CA LEU A 225 0.22 -10.93 10.31
C LEU A 225 -0.62 -12.09 9.76
N TRP A 226 -1.92 -11.89 9.56
CA TRP A 226 -2.77 -12.88 8.89
C TRP A 226 -2.41 -13.06 7.41
N LEU A 227 -2.03 -12.00 6.69
CA LEU A 227 -1.67 -12.10 5.28
C LEU A 227 -0.24 -12.63 5.09
N ASN A 228 0.71 -12.23 5.93
CA ASN A 228 2.12 -12.62 5.86
C ASN A 228 2.63 -13.14 7.22
N PRO A 229 2.29 -14.38 7.60
CA PRO A 229 2.58 -14.94 8.94
C PRO A 229 4.06 -15.06 9.30
N THR A 230 4.93 -15.25 8.31
CA THR A 230 6.39 -15.30 8.50
C THR A 230 6.94 -13.95 8.99
N ASP A 231 6.13 -12.89 8.95
CA ASP A 231 6.41 -11.58 9.53
C ASP A 231 7.76 -10.99 9.11
N ASN A 232 8.06 -11.07 7.82
CA ASN A 232 9.31 -10.56 7.23
C ASN A 232 9.48 -9.05 7.41
N GLN A 233 8.39 -8.33 7.70
CA GLN A 233 8.38 -6.88 7.88
C GLN A 233 8.43 -6.45 9.36
N GLY A 234 8.52 -7.39 10.31
CA GLY A 234 8.62 -7.06 11.74
C GLY A 234 7.36 -6.47 12.36
N ILE A 235 6.19 -6.77 11.78
CA ILE A 235 4.87 -6.28 12.18
C ILE A 235 4.54 -6.66 13.63
N ARG A 236 5.00 -7.82 14.13
CA ARG A 236 4.73 -8.23 15.51
C ARG A 236 5.29 -7.25 16.55
N LEU A 237 6.41 -6.58 16.24
CA LEU A 237 7.01 -5.57 17.13
C LEU A 237 6.15 -4.30 17.14
N LEU A 238 5.77 -3.81 15.96
CA LEU A 238 4.91 -2.62 15.84
C LEU A 238 3.53 -2.86 16.48
N LEU A 239 2.98 -4.07 16.36
CA LEU A 239 1.72 -4.44 16.97
C LEU A 239 1.78 -4.33 18.49
N ALA A 240 2.87 -4.81 19.11
CA ALA A 240 3.05 -4.72 20.56
C ALA A 240 3.12 -3.25 21.03
N GLU A 241 3.86 -2.40 20.32
CA GLU A 241 3.98 -0.96 20.65
C GLU A 241 2.64 -0.22 20.48
N VAL A 242 1.89 -0.52 19.41
CA VAL A 242 0.55 0.02 19.17
C VAL A 242 -0.43 -0.41 20.26
N GLN A 243 -0.40 -1.69 20.67
CA GLN A 243 -1.25 -2.21 21.75
C GLN A 243 -0.91 -1.59 23.11
N ALA A 244 0.37 -1.32 23.36
CA ALA A 244 0.84 -0.58 24.53
C ALA A 244 0.55 0.93 24.45
N ARG A 245 0.07 1.42 23.31
CA ARG A 245 -0.18 2.84 22.99
C ARG A 245 1.07 3.69 23.14
N GLU A 246 2.21 3.12 22.80
CA GLU A 246 3.48 3.83 22.77
C GLU A 246 3.49 4.81 21.60
N ALA A 247 4.00 6.02 21.83
CA ALA A 247 4.06 7.02 20.78
C ALA A 247 5.10 6.59 19.75
N TRP A 248 4.74 6.66 18.46
CA TRP A 248 5.68 6.37 17.38
C TRP A 248 6.93 7.24 17.49
N THR A 249 8.09 6.60 17.40
CA THR A 249 9.42 7.22 17.33
C THR A 249 10.07 6.89 16.00
N ASP A 250 10.81 7.85 15.46
CA ASP A 250 11.67 7.63 14.29
C ASP A 250 13.01 7.12 14.80
N ASP A 251 13.07 5.85 15.19
CA ASP A 251 14.29 5.27 15.75
C ASP A 251 15.34 4.95 14.68
N GLY A 252 15.05 5.26 13.41
CA GLY A 252 16.02 5.29 12.32
C GLY A 252 16.59 3.93 11.91
N GLU A 253 15.99 2.81 12.37
CA GLU A 253 16.38 1.49 11.87
C GLU A 253 15.63 1.16 10.56
N PRO A 254 16.36 0.83 9.47
CA PRO A 254 15.81 0.48 8.17
C PRO A 254 15.19 -0.92 8.10
#